data_AF-A0AAW1YIA4-F1
#
_entry.id   AF-A0AAW1YIA4-F1
#
_cell.length_a   1.000
_cell.length_b   1.000
_cell.length_c   1.000
_cell.angle_alpha   90.00
_cell.angle_beta   90.00
_cell.angle_gamma   90.00
#
_symmetry.space_group_name_H-M   'P 1'
#
loop_
_entity.id
_entity.type
_entity.pdbx_description
1 polymer ?
#
loop_
_entity_poly.entity_id
_entity_poly.type
_entity_poly.pdbx_seq_one_letter_code
_entity_poly.pdbx_strand_id
1 'polypeptide(L)'
;MEEEKSVIGANQTLGGLGTFLRKCLFNVLSVGPIPHHIAFIMDGNRRYAKRRNLPVGEGHKAGYLSLMSLLRYCFEMGVKYVTVYAFSIDNFKRKPDEVQTLMELLQEKIEALLEKEVI
;
A
#
# COMPACT_ATOMS: atom_id res chain seq x y z
N MET A 1 -24.66 22.10 -10.47
CA MET A 1 -25.05 20.86 -9.74
C MET A 1 -25.35 19.68 -10.68
N GLU A 2 -25.21 19.84 -12.01
CA GLU A 2 -25.34 18.75 -13.00
C GLU A 2 -24.00 18.31 -13.62
N GLU A 3 -22.97 19.18 -13.64
CA GLU A 3 -21.63 18.81 -14.16
C GLU A 3 -20.85 17.84 -13.24
N GLU A 4 -21.12 17.83 -11.95
CA GLU A 4 -20.40 17.01 -10.96
C GLU A 4 -20.82 15.53 -10.99
N LYS A 5 -22.00 15.22 -11.55
CA LYS A 5 -22.51 13.84 -11.67
C LYS A 5 -21.91 13.06 -12.84
N SER A 6 -21.43 13.73 -13.90
CA SER A 6 -20.84 13.05 -15.08
C SER A 6 -19.42 12.52 -14.80
N VAL A 7 -18.63 13.27 -14.03
CA VAL A 7 -17.25 12.93 -13.66
C VAL A 7 -17.18 11.70 -12.73
N ILE A 8 -18.17 11.56 -11.84
CA ILE A 8 -18.27 10.43 -10.91
C ILE A 8 -18.61 9.12 -11.66
N GLY A 9 -19.46 9.18 -12.70
CA GLY A 9 -19.83 8.02 -13.52
C GLY A 9 -18.72 7.51 -14.44
N ALA A 10 -17.92 8.41 -15.01
CA ALA A 10 -16.78 8.05 -15.86
C ALA A 10 -15.64 7.37 -15.06
N ASN A 11 -15.37 7.83 -13.83
CA ASN A 11 -14.36 7.23 -12.97
C ASN A 11 -14.76 5.83 -12.43
N GLN A 12 -16.06 5.58 -12.22
CA GLN A 12 -16.54 4.25 -11.80
C GLN A 12 -16.44 3.21 -12.91
N THR A 13 -16.72 3.58 -14.16
CA THR A 13 -16.68 2.67 -15.32
C THR A 13 -15.26 2.34 -15.77
N LEU A 14 -14.36 3.33 -15.79
CA LEU A 14 -12.92 3.13 -16.07
C LEU A 14 -12.23 2.29 -14.97
N GLY A 15 -12.57 2.52 -13.70
CA GLY A 15 -12.08 1.71 -12.58
C GLY A 15 -12.53 0.26 -12.63
N GLY A 16 -13.76 0.02 -13.14
CA GLY A 16 -14.31 -1.32 -13.35
C GLY A 16 -13.51 -2.13 -14.39
N LEU A 17 -13.21 -1.53 -15.55
CA LEU A 17 -12.46 -2.21 -16.61
C LEU A 17 -11.03 -2.54 -16.19
N GLY A 18 -10.32 -1.59 -15.54
CA GLY A 18 -8.97 -1.84 -15.04
C GLY A 18 -8.94 -2.94 -13.97
N THR A 19 -9.93 -2.97 -13.08
CA THR A 19 -10.06 -4.02 -12.06
C THR A 19 -10.34 -5.38 -12.70
N PHE A 20 -11.19 -5.42 -13.73
CA PHE A 20 -11.51 -6.63 -14.48
C PHE A 20 -10.28 -7.19 -15.20
N LEU A 21 -9.57 -6.37 -15.97
CA LEU A 21 -8.35 -6.78 -16.66
C LEU A 21 -7.30 -7.33 -15.70
N ARG A 22 -7.10 -6.67 -14.57
CA ARG A 22 -6.20 -7.14 -13.50
C ARG A 22 -6.62 -8.50 -12.95
N LYS A 23 -7.91 -8.71 -12.67
CA LYS A 23 -8.43 -10.01 -12.19
C LYS A 23 -8.22 -11.12 -13.23
N CYS A 24 -8.48 -10.84 -14.51
CA CYS A 24 -8.20 -11.80 -15.58
C CYS A 24 -6.71 -12.17 -15.64
N LEU A 25 -5.81 -11.18 -15.55
CA LEU A 25 -4.38 -11.41 -15.53
C LEU A 25 -3.95 -12.28 -14.34
N PHE A 26 -4.44 -11.96 -13.13
CA PHE A 26 -4.14 -12.75 -11.94
C PHE A 26 -4.65 -14.18 -12.09
N ASN A 27 -5.86 -14.39 -12.61
CA ASN A 27 -6.39 -15.74 -12.86
C ASN A 27 -5.51 -16.55 -13.81
N VAL A 28 -5.00 -15.93 -14.88
CA VAL A 28 -4.09 -16.59 -15.83
C VAL A 28 -2.77 -16.95 -15.16
N LEU A 29 -2.19 -16.02 -14.39
CA LEU A 29 -0.93 -16.26 -13.66
C LEU A 29 -1.08 -17.35 -12.58
N SER A 30 -2.25 -17.40 -11.92
CA SER A 30 -2.58 -18.40 -10.89
C SER A 30 -2.75 -19.82 -11.41
N VAL A 31 -2.78 -20.04 -12.73
CA VAL A 31 -2.68 -21.39 -13.32
C VAL A 31 -1.28 -21.98 -13.12
N GLY A 32 -0.26 -21.13 -13.04
CA GLY A 32 1.11 -21.51 -12.78
C GLY A 32 1.43 -21.70 -11.29
N PRO A 33 2.69 -22.05 -10.95
CA PRO A 33 3.12 -22.17 -9.57
C PRO A 33 3.11 -20.80 -8.86
N ILE A 34 2.40 -20.73 -7.74
CA ILE A 34 2.27 -19.52 -6.92
C ILE A 34 3.25 -19.61 -5.74
N PRO A 35 4.09 -18.57 -5.51
CA PRO A 35 4.94 -18.52 -4.34
C PRO A 35 4.12 -18.57 -3.06
N HIS A 36 4.52 -19.42 -2.11
CA HIS A 36 3.85 -19.51 -0.82
C HIS A 36 4.19 -18.33 0.10
N HIS A 37 5.39 -17.77 -0.04
CA HIS A 37 5.91 -16.70 0.79
C HIS A 37 6.69 -15.70 -0.04
N ILE A 38 6.39 -14.41 0.13
CA ILE A 38 7.13 -13.30 -0.51
C ILE A 38 7.58 -12.31 0.55
N ALA A 39 8.83 -11.85 0.45
CA ALA A 39 9.39 -10.82 1.32
C ALA A 39 9.61 -9.51 0.54
N PHE A 40 9.23 -8.38 1.15
CA PHE A 40 9.36 -7.05 0.56
C PHE A 40 10.21 -6.12 1.43
N ILE A 41 11.12 -5.38 0.79
CA ILE A 41 11.83 -4.25 1.40
C ILE A 41 11.21 -2.97 0.85
N MET A 42 10.50 -2.24 1.71
CA MET A 42 9.79 -1.02 1.31
C MET A 42 10.70 0.21 1.40
N ASP A 43 11.62 0.31 0.45
CA ASP A 43 12.52 1.45 0.34
C ASP A 43 11.98 2.51 -0.65
N GLY A 44 12.44 3.74 -0.50
CA GLY A 44 12.20 4.81 -1.46
C GLY A 44 11.24 5.89 -0.98
N ASN A 45 10.59 5.74 0.18
CA ASN A 45 9.60 6.70 0.69
C ASN A 45 10.13 8.14 0.77
N ARG A 46 11.34 8.34 1.30
CA ARG A 46 12.00 9.66 1.36
C ARG A 46 12.35 10.23 -0.01
N ARG A 47 12.82 9.36 -0.93
CA ARG A 47 13.15 9.75 -2.32
C ARG A 47 11.88 10.10 -3.09
N TYR A 48 10.79 9.38 -2.87
CA TYR A 48 9.48 9.66 -3.44
C TYR A 48 8.97 11.03 -2.99
N ALA A 49 8.99 11.31 -1.68
CA ALA A 49 8.61 12.62 -1.14
C ALA A 49 9.45 13.75 -1.76
N LYS A 50 10.78 13.61 -1.78
CA LYS A 50 11.70 14.59 -2.36
C LYS A 50 11.41 14.87 -3.84
N ARG A 51 11.18 13.82 -4.65
CA ARG A 51 10.86 13.98 -6.09
C ARG A 51 9.53 14.68 -6.35
N ARG A 52 8.61 14.67 -5.38
CA ARG A 52 7.29 15.28 -5.48
C ARG A 52 7.17 16.60 -4.69
N ASN A 53 8.28 17.10 -4.14
CA ASN A 53 8.30 18.26 -3.23
C ASN A 53 7.32 18.12 -2.05
N LEU A 54 7.18 16.90 -1.52
CA LEU A 54 6.32 16.60 -0.38
C LEU A 54 7.14 16.50 0.91
N PRO A 55 6.52 16.74 2.08
CA PRO A 55 7.11 16.40 3.37
C PRO A 55 7.46 14.91 3.48
N VAL A 56 8.49 14.58 4.26
CA VAL A 56 8.95 13.19 4.42
C VAL A 56 7.84 12.27 4.95
N GLY A 57 7.04 12.75 5.90
CA GLY A 57 5.90 12.00 6.45
C GLY A 57 4.88 11.59 5.39
N GLU A 58 4.60 12.44 4.38
CA GLU A 58 3.71 12.10 3.25
C GLU A 58 4.29 10.99 2.37
N GLY A 59 5.62 10.92 2.25
CA GLY A 59 6.28 9.79 1.60
C GLY A 59 6.04 8.47 2.33
N HIS A 60 6.05 8.49 3.67
CA HIS A 60 5.77 7.30 4.48
C HIS A 60 4.31 6.87 4.40
N LYS A 61 3.36 7.82 4.39
CA LYS A 61 1.93 7.54 4.14
C LYS A 61 1.70 6.93 2.77
N ALA A 62 2.34 7.46 1.72
CA ALA A 62 2.28 6.87 0.38
C ALA A 62 2.86 5.44 0.34
N GLY A 63 3.95 5.20 1.07
CA GLY A 63 4.52 3.87 1.26
C GLY A 63 3.52 2.90 1.90
N TYR A 64 2.81 3.33 2.93
CA TYR A 64 1.76 2.52 3.58
C TYR A 64 0.60 2.18 2.62
N LEU A 65 0.10 3.15 1.84
CA LEU A 65 -0.95 2.88 0.84
C LEU A 65 -0.49 1.88 -0.22
N SER A 66 0.78 1.97 -0.62
CA SER A 66 1.41 1.03 -1.55
C SER A 66 1.48 -0.37 -0.95
N LEU A 67 1.86 -0.48 0.33
CA LEU A 67 1.86 -1.75 1.07
C LEU A 67 0.47 -2.39 1.09
N MET A 68 -0.57 -1.63 1.44
CA MET A 68 -1.93 -2.17 1.52
C MET A 68 -2.43 -2.68 0.16
N SER A 69 -2.12 -1.94 -0.91
CA SER A 69 -2.44 -2.37 -2.28
C SER A 69 -1.71 -3.66 -2.65
N LEU A 70 -0.42 -3.75 -2.29
CA LEU A 70 0.42 -4.91 -2.53
C LEU A 70 -0.06 -6.14 -1.75
N LEU A 71 -0.38 -6.00 -0.45
CA LEU A 71 -0.93 -7.08 0.37
C LEU A 71 -2.24 -7.60 -0.22
N ARG A 72 -3.12 -6.69 -0.67
CA ARG A 72 -4.34 -7.06 -1.38
C ARG A 72 -4.05 -7.85 -2.65
N TYR A 73 -3.03 -7.49 -3.41
CA TYR A 73 -2.67 -8.22 -4.64
C TYR A 73 -2.10 -9.60 -4.34
N CYS A 74 -1.21 -9.71 -3.35
CA CYS A 74 -0.70 -10.98 -2.86
C CYS A 74 -1.85 -11.91 -2.41
N PHE A 75 -2.83 -11.36 -1.69
CA PHE A 75 -4.03 -12.08 -1.28
C PHE A 75 -4.87 -12.55 -2.48
N GLU A 76 -5.17 -11.65 -3.43
CA GLU A 76 -5.93 -12.00 -4.65
C GLU A 76 -5.22 -13.04 -5.52
N MET A 77 -3.88 -13.09 -5.51
CA MET A 77 -3.09 -14.12 -6.19
C MET A 77 -2.94 -15.42 -5.39
N GLY A 78 -3.39 -15.50 -4.14
CA GLY A 78 -3.28 -16.72 -3.32
C GLY A 78 -1.92 -16.93 -2.64
N VAL A 79 -1.11 -15.88 -2.48
CA VAL A 79 0.13 -15.93 -1.69
C VAL A 79 -0.24 -16.05 -0.20
N LYS A 80 0.25 -17.10 0.47
CA LYS A 80 -0.14 -17.41 1.86
C LYS A 80 0.55 -16.55 2.90
N TYR A 81 1.81 -16.21 2.67
CA TYR A 81 2.63 -15.46 3.62
C TYR A 81 3.27 -14.26 2.94
N VAL A 82 3.26 -13.11 3.62
CA VAL A 82 4.00 -11.93 3.20
C VAL A 82 4.81 -11.41 4.37
N THR A 83 6.11 -11.22 4.16
CA THR A 83 6.99 -10.55 5.14
C THR A 83 7.38 -9.19 4.60
N VAL A 84 7.35 -8.18 5.46
CA VAL A 84 7.65 -6.81 5.06
C VAL A 84 8.70 -6.26 6.00
N TYR A 85 9.77 -5.70 5.43
CA TYR A 85 10.75 -4.95 6.19
C TYR A 85 10.27 -3.52 6.40
N ALA A 86 9.47 -3.33 7.45
CA ALA A 86 8.81 -2.07 7.74
C ALA A 86 9.74 -1.04 8.43
N PHE A 87 10.62 -1.49 9.32
CA PHE A 87 11.52 -0.63 10.09
C PHE A 87 12.79 -1.39 10.52
N SER A 88 13.97 -0.79 10.34
CA SER A 88 15.26 -1.38 10.74
C SER A 88 15.81 -0.78 12.03
N ILE A 89 16.69 -1.51 12.73
CA ILE A 89 17.44 -0.98 13.88
C ILE A 89 18.25 0.26 13.48
N ASP A 90 18.83 0.26 12.28
CA ASP A 90 19.55 1.43 11.75
C ASP A 90 18.66 2.65 11.51
N ASN A 91 17.33 2.49 11.42
CA ASN A 91 16.42 3.63 11.29
C ASN A 91 16.32 4.47 12.56
N PHE A 92 16.69 3.92 13.73
CA PHE A 92 16.83 4.73 14.95
C PHE A 92 17.96 5.76 14.88
N LYS A 93 18.91 5.62 13.95
CA LYS A 93 20.00 6.59 13.74
C LYS A 93 19.55 7.84 12.95
N ARG A 94 18.28 7.91 12.53
CA ARG A 94 17.72 9.07 11.82
C ARG A 94 17.39 10.20 12.79
N LYS A 95 16.94 11.35 12.27
CA LYS A 95 16.55 12.49 13.11
C LYS A 95 15.42 12.08 14.06
N PRO A 96 15.46 12.48 15.35
CA PRO A 96 14.44 12.10 16.33
C PRO A 96 13.02 12.39 15.86
N ASP A 97 12.77 13.56 15.27
CA ASP A 97 11.45 13.95 14.77
C ASP A 97 10.94 13.04 13.64
N GLU A 98 11.84 12.55 12.78
CA GLU A 98 11.49 11.61 11.71
C GLU A 98 11.11 10.25 12.29
N VAL A 99 11.87 9.77 13.28
CA VAL A 99 11.59 8.51 13.98
C VAL A 99 10.24 8.61 14.72
N GLN A 100 9.99 9.71 15.41
CA GLN A 100 8.73 9.95 16.11
C GLN A 100 7.55 9.91 15.13
N THR A 101 7.63 10.66 14.02
CA THR A 101 6.59 10.65 12.98
C THR A 101 6.33 9.24 12.42
N LEU A 102 7.38 8.45 12.25
CA LEU A 102 7.28 7.07 11.79
C LEU A 102 6.58 6.15 12.79
N MET A 103 6.90 6.29 14.08
CA MET A 103 6.28 5.50 15.15
C MET A 103 4.82 5.87 15.36
N GLU A 104 4.48 7.16 15.30
CA GLU A 104 3.10 7.65 15.34
C GLU A 104 2.28 7.09 14.16
N LEU A 105 2.84 7.13 12.95
CA LEU A 105 2.20 6.53 11.78
C LEU A 105 2.01 5.02 11.96
N LEU A 106 3.01 4.31 12.49
CA LEU A 106 2.89 2.87 12.75
C LEU A 106 1.75 2.57 13.73
N GLN A 107 1.70 3.31 14.85
CA GLN A 107 0.65 3.18 15.85
C GLN A 107 -0.74 3.42 15.24
N GLU A 108 -0.93 4.55 14.55
CA GLU A 108 -2.19 4.91 13.89
C GLU A 108 -2.67 3.80 12.95
N LYS A 109 -1.75 3.18 12.20
CA LYS A 109 -2.11 2.13 11.23
C LYS A 109 -2.41 0.79 11.88
N ILE A 110 -1.74 0.44 12.97
CA ILE A 110 -2.07 -0.77 13.75
C ILE A 110 -3.45 -0.61 14.40
N GLU A 111 -3.73 0.54 15.02
CA GLU A 111 -5.03 0.84 15.62
C GLU A 111 -6.15 0.76 14.56
N ALA A 112 -5.96 1.38 13.40
CA ALA A 112 -6.93 1.32 12.29
C ALA A 112 -7.13 -0.09 11.71
N LEU A 113 -6.15 -0.99 11.85
CA LEU A 113 -6.30 -2.40 11.45
C LEU A 113 -7.14 -3.17 12.47
N LEU A 114 -6.90 -2.95 13.76
CA LEU A 114 -7.67 -3.58 14.84
C LEU A 114 -9.15 -3.21 14.77
N GLU A 115 -9.47 -1.94 14.51
CA GLU A 115 -10.86 -1.49 14.36
C GLU A 115 -11.58 -2.12 13.17
N LYS A 116 -10.85 -2.45 12.10
CA LYS A 116 -11.42 -3.06 10.88
C LYS A 116 -11.67 -4.55 11.00
N GLU A 117 -11.01 -5.25 11.92
CA GLU A 117 -11.26 -6.67 12.21
C GLU A 117 -12.48 -6.90 13.11
N VAL A 118 -13.09 -5.84 13.65
CA VAL A 118 -14.25 -5.92 14.57
C VAL A 118 -15.61 -5.94 13.84
N ILE A 119 -15.64 -6.14 12.50
CA ILE A 119 -16.89 -6.24 11.72
C ILE A 119 -16.88 -7.47 10.82
#